data_AF-A0A8J5RJ73-F1
#
_entry.id   AF-A0A8J5RJ73-F1
#
_cell.length_a   1.000
_cell.length_b   1.000
_cell.length_c   1.000
_cell.angle_alpha   90.00
_cell.angle_beta   90.00
_cell.angle_gamma   90.00
#
_symmetry.space_group_name_H-M   'P 1'
#
loop_
_entity.id
_entity.type
_entity.pdbx_description
1 polymer ?
#
loop_
_entity_poly.entity_id
_entity_poly.type
_entity_poly.pdbx_seq_one_letter_code
_entity_poly.pdbx_strand_id
1 'polypeptide(L)'
;MEASSWDALRKQARRLEAQLDDQMIAYRKLVSMKSDGSENDIESDIERSLKQLQQVNSQMQSWLSSGGSEVLSHTLTRHMEILQDLTQEFYRLRSSLRVKQQHASLLDLRDFDRAKFDVDTGDTADQALLRQQAAISRSSGQVGLPLCPVVLESLNCSYDIFIIFFFVNFKEKNI
;
A
#
# COMPACT_ATOMS: atom_id res chain seq x y z
N MET A 1 20.18 34.49 9.66
CA MET A 1 18.74 34.23 9.39
C MET A 1 18.51 32.91 8.67
N GLU A 2 19.53 32.35 7.99
CA GLU A 2 19.46 31.10 7.22
C GLU A 2 18.97 29.84 7.93
N ALA A 3 19.34 29.62 9.21
CA ALA A 3 18.89 28.45 9.97
C ALA A 3 17.37 28.38 10.12
N SER A 4 16.67 29.53 10.14
CA SER A 4 15.22 29.56 10.32
C SER A 4 14.45 29.00 9.13
N SER A 5 14.98 29.12 7.90
CA SER A 5 14.31 28.64 6.69
C SER A 5 14.43 27.11 6.58
N TRP A 6 15.65 26.60 6.77
CA TRP A 6 15.92 25.17 6.79
C TRP A 6 15.19 24.44 7.93
N ASP A 7 15.22 25.01 9.15
CA ASP A 7 14.54 24.42 10.31
C ASP A 7 13.02 24.39 10.14
N ALA A 8 12.45 25.38 9.45
CA ALA A 8 11.02 25.40 9.12
C ALA A 8 10.67 24.25 8.16
N LEU A 9 11.46 24.05 7.09
CA LEU A 9 11.28 22.93 6.16
C LEU A 9 11.36 21.59 6.89
N ARG A 10 12.35 21.40 7.78
CA ARG A 10 12.50 20.14 8.55
C ARG A 10 11.30 19.86 9.44
N LYS A 11 10.82 20.89 10.16
CA LYS A 11 9.62 20.76 11.00
C LYS A 11 8.39 20.42 10.16
N GLN A 12 8.27 21.01 8.97
CA GLN A 12 7.17 20.73 8.06
C GLN A 12 7.23 19.28 7.55
N ALA A 13 8.41 18.79 7.13
CA ALA A 13 8.59 17.41 6.71
C ALA A 13 8.21 16.42 7.83
N ARG A 14 8.73 16.62 9.05
CA ARG A 14 8.38 15.77 10.21
C ARG A 14 6.89 15.75 10.52
N ARG A 15 6.21 16.89 10.37
CA ARG A 15 4.76 16.97 10.56
C ARG A 15 4.01 16.18 9.49
N LEU A 16 4.41 16.31 8.22
CA LEU A 16 3.78 15.58 7.11
C LEU A 16 4.03 14.07 7.22
N GLU A 17 5.21 13.64 7.63
CA GLU A 17 5.54 12.24 7.90
C GLU A 17 4.61 11.66 8.99
N ALA A 18 4.51 12.32 10.15
CA ALA A 18 3.63 11.87 11.22
C ALA A 18 2.15 11.84 10.79
N GLN A 19 1.72 12.83 10.02
CA GLN A 19 0.37 12.87 9.46
C GLN A 19 0.12 11.70 8.50
N LEU A 20 1.10 11.37 7.64
CA LEU A 20 1.01 10.24 6.73
C LEU A 20 0.90 8.91 7.48
N ASP A 21 1.67 8.72 8.56
CA ASP A 21 1.58 7.53 9.41
C ASP A 21 0.15 7.37 9.97
N ASP A 22 -0.41 8.44 10.54
CA ASP A 22 -1.78 8.43 11.09
C ASP A 22 -2.83 8.15 10.00
N GLN A 23 -2.69 8.76 8.83
CA GLN A 23 -3.57 8.54 7.68
C GLN A 23 -3.49 7.09 7.18
N MET A 24 -2.29 6.47 7.12
CA MET A 24 -2.12 5.07 6.75
C MET A 24 -2.75 4.12 7.77
N ILE A 25 -2.66 4.44 9.07
CA ILE A 25 -3.35 3.68 10.13
C ILE A 25 -4.87 3.76 9.97
N ALA A 26 -5.40 4.96 9.69
CA ALA A 26 -6.84 5.15 9.45
C ALA A 26 -7.31 4.40 8.19
N TYR A 27 -6.53 4.50 7.10
CA TYR A 27 -6.81 3.81 5.84
C TYR A 27 -6.86 2.29 6.04
N ARG A 28 -5.92 1.70 6.79
CA ARG A 28 -5.95 0.28 7.16
C ARG A 28 -7.23 -0.14 7.90
N LYS A 29 -7.80 0.74 8.72
CA LYS A 29 -9.00 0.45 9.53
C LYS A 29 -10.28 0.49 8.70
N LEU A 30 -10.41 1.44 7.78
CA LEU A 30 -11.59 1.57 6.92
C LEU A 30 -11.90 0.29 6.14
N VAL A 31 -10.86 -0.48 5.83
CA VAL A 31 -10.90 -1.71 5.04
C VAL A 31 -11.56 -2.86 5.79
N SER A 32 -11.49 -2.83 7.11
CA SER A 32 -12.15 -3.81 7.97
C SER A 32 -13.62 -3.49 8.17
N MET A 33 -14.07 -2.29 7.80
CA MET A 33 -15.45 -1.82 7.93
C MET A 33 -16.08 -1.75 6.52
N LYS A 34 -17.40 -1.92 6.40
CA LYS A 34 -18.08 -1.92 5.11
C LYS A 34 -17.87 -0.54 4.45
N SER A 35 -17.24 -0.49 3.27
CA SER A 35 -16.84 0.75 2.59
C SER A 35 -18.08 1.60 2.24
N ASP A 36 -18.14 2.82 2.77
CA ASP A 36 -19.21 3.81 2.57
C ASP A 36 -18.81 4.92 1.57
N GLY A 37 -17.68 4.75 0.87
CA GLY A 37 -17.09 5.76 -0.02
C GLY A 37 -16.00 6.61 0.64
N SER A 38 -15.89 6.62 1.97
CA SER A 38 -14.86 7.34 2.75
C SER A 38 -13.43 6.90 2.42
N GLU A 39 -13.26 5.69 1.88
CA GLU A 39 -11.96 5.17 1.46
C GLU A 39 -11.28 6.02 0.38
N ASN A 40 -12.04 6.48 -0.63
CA ASN A 40 -11.48 7.30 -1.71
C ASN A 40 -11.03 8.68 -1.22
N ASP A 41 -11.72 9.22 -0.21
CA ASP A 41 -11.38 10.50 0.40
C ASP A 41 -10.05 10.39 1.16
N ILE A 42 -9.89 9.36 2.00
CA ILE A 42 -8.62 9.12 2.72
C ILE A 42 -7.48 8.81 1.73
N GLU A 43 -7.74 8.05 0.67
CA GLU A 43 -6.75 7.74 -0.36
C GLU A 43 -6.26 9.03 -1.05
N SER A 44 -7.18 9.90 -1.46
CA SER A 44 -6.87 11.19 -2.07
C SER A 44 -6.10 12.12 -1.12
N ASP A 45 -6.43 12.08 0.17
CA ASP A 45 -5.75 12.86 1.19
C ASP A 45 -4.32 12.36 1.44
N ILE A 46 -4.07 11.05 1.43
CA ILE A 46 -2.72 10.49 1.53
C ILE A 46 -1.89 10.89 0.30
N GLU A 47 -2.44 10.79 -0.91
CA GLU A 47 -1.74 11.22 -2.13
C GLU A 47 -1.38 12.70 -2.10
N ARG A 48 -2.27 13.55 -1.56
CA ARG A 48 -2.00 14.99 -1.39
C ARG A 48 -0.86 15.23 -0.39
N SER A 49 -0.88 14.56 0.76
CA SER A 49 0.17 14.65 1.78
C SER A 49 1.53 14.17 1.24
N LEU A 50 1.57 13.08 0.48
CA LEU A 50 2.80 12.57 -0.16
C LEU A 50 3.38 13.60 -1.15
N LYS A 51 2.55 14.21 -2.00
CA LYS A 51 2.97 15.28 -2.92
C LYS A 51 3.52 16.49 -2.19
N GLN A 52 2.90 16.87 -1.06
CA GLN A 52 3.40 17.98 -0.24
C GLN A 52 4.76 17.65 0.40
N LEU A 53 4.95 16.44 0.91
CA LEU A 53 6.24 16.02 1.49
C LEU A 53 7.33 16.00 0.40
N GLN A 54 7.01 15.51 -0.80
CA GLN A 54 7.91 15.59 -1.95
C GLN A 54 8.31 17.04 -2.26
N GLN A 55 7.35 17.96 -2.29
CA GLN A 55 7.63 19.38 -2.54
C GLN A 55 8.56 19.98 -1.48
N VAL A 56 8.33 19.68 -0.20
CA VAL A 56 9.19 20.13 0.91
C VAL A 56 10.61 19.59 0.75
N ASN A 57 10.76 18.31 0.39
CA ASN A 57 12.07 17.70 0.13
C ASN A 57 12.77 18.36 -1.07
N SER A 58 12.05 18.72 -2.14
CA SER A 58 12.62 19.47 -3.27
C SER A 58 13.08 20.88 -2.85
N GLN A 59 12.34 21.55 -1.97
CA GLN A 59 12.74 22.86 -1.45
C GLN A 59 14.01 22.76 -0.60
N MET A 60 14.10 21.74 0.26
CA MET A 60 15.32 21.43 1.00
C MET A 60 16.50 21.18 0.05
N GLN A 61 16.29 20.42 -1.03
CA GLN A 61 17.33 20.14 -2.02
C GLN A 61 17.83 21.40 -2.74
N SER A 62 16.92 22.29 -3.13
CA SER A 62 17.26 23.60 -3.71
C SER A 62 18.06 24.45 -2.73
N TRP A 63 17.72 24.39 -1.44
CA TRP A 63 18.44 25.11 -0.40
C TRP A 63 19.87 24.59 -0.25
N LEU A 64 20.07 23.26 -0.23
CA LEU A 64 21.41 22.68 -0.18
C LEU A 64 22.26 23.05 -1.41
N SER A 65 21.65 23.06 -2.58
CA SER A 65 22.32 23.42 -3.84
C SER A 65 22.77 24.89 -3.88
N SER A 66 22.21 25.75 -3.02
CA SER A 66 22.60 27.16 -2.89
C SER A 66 23.80 27.42 -1.97
N GLY A 67 24.47 26.36 -1.48
CA GLY A 67 25.63 26.45 -0.60
C GLY A 67 25.39 25.92 0.82
N GLY A 68 24.48 24.96 0.98
CA GLY A 68 24.20 24.32 2.27
C GLY A 68 25.33 23.40 2.75
N SER A 69 25.38 23.18 4.06
CA SER A 69 26.40 22.31 4.70
C SER A 69 26.16 20.82 4.40
N GLU A 70 27.25 20.04 4.27
CA GLU A 70 27.24 18.59 4.06
C GLU A 70 26.43 17.82 5.13
N VAL A 71 26.44 18.27 6.39
CA VAL A 71 25.64 17.66 7.48
C VAL A 71 24.14 17.75 7.20
N LEU A 72 23.71 18.83 6.54
CA LEU A 72 22.32 19.04 6.16
C LEU A 72 21.92 18.16 4.96
N SER A 73 22.89 17.77 4.12
CA SER A 73 22.71 16.79 3.05
C SER A 73 22.24 15.44 3.57
N HIS A 74 22.89 14.91 4.62
CA HIS A 74 22.46 13.65 5.25
C HIS A 74 21.04 13.72 5.81
N THR A 75 20.66 14.88 6.37
CA THR A 75 19.31 15.08 6.88
C THR A 75 18.28 15.03 5.75
N LEU A 76 18.57 15.64 4.59
CA LEU A 76 17.71 15.54 3.40
C LEU A 76 17.64 14.10 2.90
N THR A 77 18.77 13.39 2.80
CA THR A 77 18.79 11.99 2.38
C THR A 77 17.81 11.17 3.21
N ARG A 78 17.82 11.34 4.53
CA ARG A 78 16.89 10.64 5.42
C ARG A 78 15.42 10.96 5.13
N HIS A 79 15.09 12.23 4.92
CA HIS A 79 13.72 12.63 4.57
C HIS A 79 13.27 12.07 3.21
N MET A 80 14.19 11.89 2.26
CA MET A 80 13.90 11.24 0.98
C MET A 80 13.64 9.75 1.13
N GLU A 81 14.43 9.04 1.95
CA GLU A 81 14.21 7.63 2.28
C GLU A 81 12.84 7.43 2.93
N ILE A 82 12.50 8.27 3.93
CA ILE A 82 11.19 8.18 4.60
C ILE A 82 10.05 8.40 3.60
N LEU A 83 10.15 9.40 2.72
CA LEU A 83 9.15 9.60 1.67
C LEU A 83 9.01 8.38 0.75
N GLN A 84 10.12 7.75 0.39
CA GLN A 84 10.14 6.54 -0.43
C GLN A 84 9.44 5.39 0.29
N ASP A 85 9.80 5.12 1.55
CA ASP A 85 9.21 4.07 2.38
C ASP A 85 7.70 4.27 2.53
N LEU A 86 7.26 5.49 2.86
CA LEU A 86 5.84 5.85 2.99
C LEU A 86 5.08 5.67 1.67
N THR A 87 5.69 6.08 0.55
CA THR A 87 5.07 5.91 -0.78
C THR A 87 4.89 4.44 -1.12
N GLN A 88 5.93 3.61 -0.90
CA GLN A 88 5.85 2.17 -1.15
C GLN A 88 4.81 1.50 -0.24
N GLU A 89 4.79 1.88 1.04
CA GLU A 89 3.83 1.37 2.00
C GLU A 89 2.39 1.68 1.57
N PHE A 90 2.11 2.91 1.12
CA PHE A 90 0.79 3.31 0.63
C PHE A 90 0.33 2.44 -0.55
N TYR A 91 1.16 2.25 -1.57
CA TYR A 91 0.79 1.40 -2.71
C TYR A 91 0.63 -0.07 -2.33
N ARG A 92 1.48 -0.58 -1.43
CA ARG A 92 1.33 -1.93 -0.89
C ARG A 92 0.01 -2.09 -0.14
N LEU A 93 -0.36 -1.10 0.66
CA LEU A 93 -1.64 -1.06 1.36
C LEU A 93 -2.80 -1.08 0.35
N ARG A 94 -2.85 -0.12 -0.56
CA ARG A 94 -3.88 -0.02 -1.60
C ARG A 94 -4.07 -1.32 -2.39
N SER A 95 -2.97 -1.99 -2.77
CA SER A 95 -3.03 -3.29 -3.43
C SER A 95 -3.62 -4.39 -2.53
N SER A 96 -3.12 -4.51 -1.29
CA SER A 96 -3.64 -5.48 -0.31
C SER A 96 -5.12 -5.29 -0.02
N LEU A 97 -5.57 -4.05 0.02
CA LEU A 97 -6.96 -3.65 0.22
C LEU A 97 -7.86 -4.13 -0.92
N ARG A 98 -7.46 -3.84 -2.17
CA ARG A 98 -8.22 -4.23 -3.35
C ARG A 98 -8.43 -5.75 -3.41
N VAL A 99 -7.42 -6.52 -3.07
CA VAL A 99 -7.51 -7.99 -3.00
C VAL A 99 -8.53 -8.43 -1.95
N LYS A 100 -8.51 -7.83 -0.75
CA LYS A 100 -9.48 -8.15 0.32
C LYS A 100 -10.91 -7.79 -0.07
N GLN A 101 -11.10 -6.65 -0.72
CA GLN A 101 -12.41 -6.23 -1.22
C GLN A 101 -12.95 -7.18 -2.28
N GLN A 102 -12.11 -7.58 -3.25
CA GLN A 102 -12.50 -8.56 -4.26
C GLN A 102 -12.95 -9.88 -3.63
N HIS A 103 -12.22 -10.37 -2.63
CA HIS A 103 -12.63 -11.57 -1.89
C HIS A 103 -13.94 -11.38 -1.11
N ALA A 104 -14.16 -10.22 -0.48
CA ALA A 104 -15.40 -9.92 0.22
C ALA A 104 -16.61 -9.87 -0.73
N SER A 105 -16.47 -9.23 -1.90
CA SER A 105 -17.53 -9.18 -2.92
C SER A 105 -17.86 -10.56 -3.50
N LEU A 106 -16.86 -11.44 -3.65
CA LEU A 106 -17.10 -12.83 -4.08
C LEU A 106 -17.87 -13.65 -3.04
N LEU A 107 -17.61 -13.42 -1.74
CA LEU A 107 -18.36 -14.07 -0.66
C LEU A 107 -19.80 -13.56 -0.58
N ASP A 108 -20.01 -12.25 -0.74
CA ASP A 108 -21.34 -11.62 -0.75
C ASP A 108 -22.24 -12.20 -1.86
N LEU A 109 -21.68 -12.44 -3.06
CA LEU A 109 -22.41 -13.10 -4.16
C LEU A 109 -22.84 -14.53 -3.81
N ARG A 110 -21.98 -15.30 -3.14
CA ARG A 110 -22.27 -16.69 -2.74
C ARG A 110 -23.36 -16.74 -1.67
N ASP A 111 -23.36 -15.80 -0.74
CA ASP A 111 -24.41 -15.70 0.29
C ASP A 111 -25.76 -15.34 -0.35
N PHE A 112 -25.76 -14.52 -1.42
CA PHE A 112 -26.95 -14.23 -2.22
C PHE A 112 -27.51 -15.47 -2.94
N ASP A 113 -26.66 -16.29 -3.56
CA ASP A 113 -27.09 -17.54 -4.20
C ASP A 113 -27.67 -18.53 -3.20
N ARG A 114 -27.11 -18.60 -1.99
CA ARG A 114 -27.64 -19.44 -0.91
C ARG A 114 -29.01 -18.94 -0.43
N ALA A 115 -29.20 -17.64 -0.25
CA ALA A 115 -30.47 -17.06 0.16
C ALA A 115 -31.57 -17.25 -0.90
N LYS A 116 -31.19 -17.30 -2.19
CA LYS A 116 -32.13 -17.52 -3.30
C LYS A 116 -32.62 -18.96 -3.41
N PHE A 117 -31.85 -19.94 -2.94
CA PHE A 117 -32.26 -21.35 -2.91
C PHE A 117 -33.21 -21.69 -1.74
N ASP A 118 -33.42 -20.78 -0.78
CA ASP A 118 -34.31 -21.00 0.37
C ASP A 118 -35.75 -20.50 0.15
N VAL A 119 -36.09 -20.09 -1.08
CA VAL A 119 -37.49 -19.86 -1.49
C VAL A 119 -37.92 -21.00 -2.40
N ASP A 120 -38.72 -21.89 -1.81
CA ASP A 120 -39.39 -23.07 -2.37
C ASP A 120 -38.64 -24.40 -2.22
N THR A 121 -38.71 -25.01 -1.03
CA THR A 121 -39.02 -26.45 -0.86
C THR A 121 -39.48 -26.67 0.58
N GLY A 122 -40.69 -26.22 0.86
CA GLY A 122 -41.48 -26.79 1.94
C GLY A 122 -42.21 -28.02 1.42
N ASP A 123 -41.51 -29.15 1.22
CA ASP A 123 -42.14 -30.46 1.48
C ASP A 123 -41.12 -31.63 1.53
N THR A 124 -40.80 -32.05 2.74
CA THR A 124 -40.92 -33.45 3.19
C THR A 124 -40.03 -34.57 2.57
N ALA A 125 -39.18 -34.35 1.56
CA ALA A 125 -38.43 -35.46 0.92
C ALA A 125 -36.97 -35.69 1.41
N ASP A 126 -36.26 -34.68 1.91
CA ASP A 126 -34.79 -34.77 2.06
C ASP A 126 -34.26 -35.42 3.35
N GLN A 127 -35.12 -35.69 4.33
CA GLN A 127 -34.70 -36.35 5.57
C GLN A 127 -34.32 -37.85 5.36
N ALA A 128 -34.52 -38.38 4.16
CA ALA A 128 -34.17 -39.76 3.79
C ALA A 128 -32.75 -39.93 3.21
N LEU A 129 -32.12 -38.88 2.69
CA LEU A 129 -30.85 -38.99 1.95
C LEU A 129 -29.59 -38.91 2.84
N LEU A 130 -29.73 -38.42 4.07
CA LEU A 130 -28.62 -38.32 5.03
C LEU A 130 -28.11 -39.68 5.55
N ARG A 131 -28.69 -40.81 5.13
CA ARG A 131 -28.20 -42.15 5.48
C ARG A 131 -27.28 -42.80 4.46
N GLN A 132 -27.11 -42.28 3.25
CA GLN A 132 -26.39 -43.01 2.19
C GLN A 132 -24.94 -42.60 1.96
N GLN A 133 -24.44 -41.54 2.60
CA GLN A 133 -23.07 -41.02 2.37
C GLN A 133 -22.06 -41.29 3.50
N ALA A 134 -22.32 -42.26 4.37
CA ALA A 134 -21.36 -42.75 5.36
C ALA A 134 -20.44 -43.88 4.84
N ALA A 135 -20.34 -44.07 3.52
CA ALA A 135 -19.69 -45.25 2.94
C ALA A 135 -18.81 -44.97 1.71
N ILE A 136 -18.02 -43.90 1.67
CA ILE A 136 -16.86 -43.83 0.75
C ILE A 136 -15.68 -43.14 1.46
N SER A 137 -15.02 -43.89 2.34
CA SER A 137 -13.59 -43.72 2.62
C SER A 137 -12.84 -44.76 1.80
N ARG A 138 -12.09 -44.35 0.78
CA ARG A 138 -10.94 -45.12 0.26
C ARG A 138 -10.12 -44.31 -0.75
N SER A 139 -8.84 -44.17 -0.40
CA SER A 139 -7.68 -44.32 -1.29
C SER A 139 -7.12 -43.10 -2.04
N SER A 140 -5.95 -42.66 -1.53
CA SER A 140 -4.68 -42.52 -2.27
C SER A 140 -4.42 -41.28 -3.12
N GLY A 141 -3.18 -40.80 -3.02
CA GLY A 141 -2.46 -40.25 -4.18
C GLY A 141 -2.01 -38.80 -4.07
N GLN A 142 -1.02 -38.56 -3.22
CA GLN A 142 0.12 -37.69 -3.48
C GLN A 142 0.37 -37.35 -4.97
N VAL A 143 0.35 -36.07 -5.36
CA VAL A 143 1.33 -35.39 -6.27
C VAL A 143 0.91 -33.93 -6.54
N GLY A 144 1.91 -33.04 -6.57
CA GLY A 144 1.85 -31.84 -7.42
C GLY A 144 1.79 -30.49 -6.70
N LEU A 145 2.96 -29.98 -6.31
CA LEU A 145 3.23 -28.55 -6.24
C LEU A 145 2.79 -27.86 -7.54
N PRO A 146 2.15 -26.69 -7.48
CA PRO A 146 2.46 -25.63 -8.41
C PRO A 146 3.29 -24.58 -7.66
N LEU A 147 4.56 -24.52 -8.05
CA LEU A 147 5.34 -23.30 -8.02
C LEU A 147 4.45 -22.16 -8.52
N CYS A 148 4.05 -21.25 -7.63
CA CYS A 148 3.57 -19.96 -8.07
C CYS A 148 4.80 -19.25 -8.67
N PRO A 149 4.76 -18.83 -9.95
CA PRO A 149 5.81 -18.01 -10.50
C PRO A 149 5.84 -16.73 -9.67
N VAL A 150 7.01 -16.45 -9.08
CA VAL A 150 7.36 -15.10 -8.64
C VAL A 150 7.18 -14.24 -9.89
N VAL A 151 6.04 -13.55 -9.97
CA VAL A 151 5.84 -12.49 -10.95
C VAL A 151 6.86 -11.43 -10.54
N LEU A 152 7.96 -11.44 -11.27
CA LEU A 152 8.90 -10.34 -11.37
C LEU A 152 8.07 -9.16 -11.90
N GLU A 153 7.44 -8.42 -10.99
CA GLU A 153 6.67 -7.24 -11.33
C GLU A 153 7.68 -6.18 -11.76
N SER A 154 7.77 -6.02 -13.07
CA SER A 154 8.62 -5.09 -13.83
C SER A 154 8.28 -3.61 -13.59
N LEU A 155 8.23 -3.15 -12.34
CA LEU A 155 7.96 -1.76 -11.98
C LEU A 155 8.97 -1.37 -10.88
N ASN A 156 10.18 -0.92 -11.21
CA ASN A 156 10.44 0.51 -11.39
C ASN A 156 11.88 0.79 -11.87
N CYS A 157 12.28 0.24 -13.03
CA CYS A 157 13.61 0.55 -13.61
C CYS A 157 13.77 2.03 -14.03
N SER A 158 12.72 2.85 -13.94
CA SER A 158 12.78 4.28 -14.24
C SER A 158 13.26 5.13 -13.05
N TYR A 159 13.06 4.69 -11.80
CA TYR A 159 13.45 5.47 -10.62
C TYR A 159 14.87 5.15 -10.11
N ASP A 160 15.37 3.94 -10.37
CA ASP A 160 16.77 3.57 -10.08
C ASP A 160 17.77 4.35 -10.94
N ILE A 161 17.43 4.60 -12.21
CA ILE A 161 18.25 5.44 -13.10
C ILE A 161 18.31 6.86 -12.57
N PHE A 162 17.24 7.40 -11.98
CA PHE A 162 17.23 8.77 -11.45
C PHE A 162 18.09 8.91 -10.18
N ILE A 163 18.11 7.90 -9.31
CA ILE A 163 18.99 7.89 -8.13
C ILE A 163 20.45 7.76 -8.55
N ILE A 164 20.79 6.87 -9.48
CA ILE A 164 22.17 6.71 -9.97
C ILE A 164 22.63 7.98 -10.72
N PHE A 165 21.80 8.56 -11.59
CA PHE A 165 22.17 9.75 -12.36
C PHE A 165 22.34 10.99 -11.47
N PHE A 166 21.55 11.12 -10.39
CA PHE A 166 21.66 12.24 -9.45
C PHE A 166 22.86 12.06 -8.50
N PHE A 167 23.15 10.85 -8.04
CA PHE A 167 24.33 10.57 -7.20
C PHE A 167 25.65 10.71 -7.99
N VAL A 168 25.65 10.32 -9.26
CA VAL A 168 26.80 10.53 -10.18
C VAL A 168 26.98 12.02 -10.50
N ASN A 169 25.91 12.76 -10.82
CA ASN A 169 26.02 14.22 -11.05
C ASN A 169 26.43 15.00 -9.80
N PHE A 170 26.03 14.54 -8.60
CA PHE A 170 26.43 15.18 -7.35
C PHE A 170 27.92 14.95 -7.05
N LYS A 171 28.47 13.79 -7.43
CA LYS A 171 29.90 13.48 -7.25
C LYS A 171 30.80 14.16 -8.30
N GLU A 172 30.30 14.38 -9.52
CA GLU A 172 31.08 14.97 -10.63
C GLU A 172 31.20 16.51 -10.55
N LYS A 173 30.41 17.18 -9.72
CA LYS A 173 30.50 18.64 -9.47
C LYS A 173 31.27 19.03 -8.18
N ASN A 174 31.84 18.06 -7.46
CA ASN A 174 32.55 18.26 -6.19
C ASN A 174 34.00 17.72 -6.19
N ILE A 175 34.61 17.61 -7.37
CA ILE A 175 36.06 17.40 -7.60
C ILE A 175 36.53 18.51 -8.54
#